data_AF-A0A3G6RV39-F1
#
_entry.id   AF-A0A3G6RV39-F1
#
_cell.length_a   1.000
_cell.length_b   1.000
_cell.length_c   1.000
_cell.angle_alpha   90.00
_cell.angle_beta   90.00
_cell.angle_gamma   90.00
#
_symmetry.space_group_name_H-M   'P 1'
#
loop_
_entity.id
_entity.type
_entity.pdbx_description
1 polymer ?
#
loop_
_entity_poly.entity_id
_entity_poly.type
_entity_poly.pdbx_seq_one_letter_code
_entity_poly.pdbx_strand_id
1 'polypeptide(L)'
;MKNKNIVIAYLVVTLILLSEIILNLNKYSYAGYYSDKIIGWLWLAMTVFIIIKLWKKKAVKVYFGLLVGAIILSILPMMIPFFGIVNYFSTIGSYQRIQLDDHYRIDRNRPNVLYNPQVTIYRREGIVEKQISRIPYNEVLEKVFQCSSIDLPVDDKKENIQRAKLIMANKDSIGIEYQITNKKQIFYHKVNENWFE
;
A
#
# COMPACT_ATOMS: atom_id res chain seq x y z
N MET A 1 18.16 2.62 -30.34
CA MET A 1 17.61 1.29 -29.99
C MET A 1 16.66 0.80 -31.07
N LYS A 2 16.80 -0.46 -31.52
CA LYS A 2 15.83 -1.10 -32.43
C LYS A 2 14.46 -1.21 -31.74
N ASN A 3 13.37 -1.11 -32.51
CA ASN A 3 12.00 -1.20 -31.98
C ASN A 3 11.77 -2.49 -31.17
N LYS A 4 12.39 -3.60 -31.59
CA LYS A 4 12.35 -4.88 -30.85
C LYS A 4 12.84 -4.74 -29.41
N ASN A 5 13.97 -4.07 -29.18
CA ASN A 5 14.55 -3.92 -27.84
C ASN A 5 13.67 -3.05 -26.92
N ILE A 6 12.96 -2.08 -27.49
CA ILE A 6 12.05 -1.20 -26.75
C ILE A 6 10.82 -2.00 -26.29
N VAL A 7 10.26 -2.82 -27.18
CA VAL A 7 9.13 -3.70 -26.84
C VAL A 7 9.56 -4.72 -25.78
N ILE A 8 10.75 -5.32 -25.89
CA ILE A 8 11.28 -6.24 -24.87
C ILE A 8 11.42 -5.54 -23.52
N ALA A 9 12.03 -4.35 -23.48
CA ALA A 9 12.19 -3.59 -22.23
C ALA A 9 10.83 -3.28 -21.58
N TYR A 10 9.82 -2.92 -22.38
CA TYR A 10 8.48 -2.70 -21.89
C TYR A 10 7.80 -3.95 -21.35
N LEU A 11 7.98 -5.10 -22.01
CA LEU A 11 7.47 -6.38 -21.51
C LEU A 11 8.10 -6.74 -20.16
N VAL A 12 9.40 -6.48 -19.98
CA VAL A 12 10.09 -6.69 -18.70
C VAL A 12 9.49 -5.79 -17.60
N VAL A 13 9.31 -4.49 -17.87
CA VAL A 13 8.70 -3.56 -16.89
C VAL A 13 7.26 -3.95 -16.58
N THR A 14 6.50 -4.40 -17.58
CA THR A 14 5.13 -4.90 -17.37
C THR A 14 5.11 -6.16 -16.52
N LEU A 15 6.09 -7.06 -16.69
CA LEU A 15 6.19 -8.28 -15.90
C LEU A 15 6.53 -7.97 -14.42
N ILE A 16 7.38 -6.97 -14.17
CA ILE A 16 7.67 -6.46 -12.82
C ILE A 16 6.41 -5.84 -12.18
N LEU A 17 5.61 -5.10 -12.94
CA LEU A 17 4.33 -4.57 -12.45
C LEU A 17 3.35 -5.71 -12.10
N LEU A 18 3.26 -6.73 -12.95
CA LEU A 18 2.39 -7.88 -12.72
C LEU A 18 2.82 -8.69 -11.50
N SER A 19 4.12 -8.87 -11.27
CA SER A 19 4.61 -9.55 -10.07
C SER A 19 4.26 -8.76 -8.80
N GLU A 20 4.33 -7.43 -8.82
CA GLU A 20 3.90 -6.59 -7.70
C GLU A 20 2.41 -6.74 -7.40
N ILE A 21 1.55 -6.77 -8.43
CA ILE A 21 0.12 -7.00 -8.26
C ILE A 21 -0.14 -8.38 -7.62
N ILE A 22 0.57 -9.42 -8.08
CA ILE A 22 0.47 -10.78 -7.52
C ILE A 22 0.95 -10.83 -6.07
N LEU A 23 2.05 -10.14 -5.74
CA LEU A 23 2.54 -10.03 -4.37
C LEU A 23 1.50 -9.39 -3.47
N ASN A 24 0.92 -8.26 -3.90
CA ASN A 24 -0.07 -7.51 -3.11
C ASN A 24 -1.34 -8.34 -2.86
N LEU A 25 -1.81 -9.11 -3.86
CA LEU A 25 -2.91 -10.06 -3.68
C LEU A 25 -2.60 -11.13 -2.60
N ASN A 26 -1.34 -11.50 -2.46
CA ASN A 26 -0.86 -12.42 -1.43
C ASN A 26 -0.38 -11.73 -0.14
N LYS A 27 -0.66 -10.42 0.02
CA LYS A 27 -0.26 -9.60 1.18
C LYS A 27 1.25 -9.43 1.34
N TYR A 28 1.98 -9.56 0.25
CA TYR A 28 3.39 -9.16 0.14
C TYR A 28 3.48 -7.86 -0.65
N SER A 29 4.56 -7.11 -0.43
CA SER A 29 4.93 -5.97 -1.28
C SER A 29 6.44 -6.00 -1.49
N TYR A 30 6.97 -5.36 -2.53
CA TYR A 30 8.40 -5.13 -2.59
C TYR A 30 8.85 -4.28 -1.40
N ALA A 31 10.05 -4.56 -0.87
CA ALA A 31 10.63 -3.79 0.20
C ALA A 31 10.92 -2.36 -0.28
N GLY A 32 10.57 -1.37 0.55
CA GLY A 32 10.89 0.04 0.30
C GLY A 32 9.69 0.99 0.41
N TYR A 33 9.99 2.29 0.56
CA TYR A 33 8.95 3.31 0.77
C TYR A 33 8.04 3.48 -0.45
N TYR A 34 8.66 3.71 -1.60
CA TYR A 34 7.98 4.10 -2.83
C TYR A 34 8.11 3.04 -3.92
N SER A 35 8.55 1.82 -3.61
CA SER A 35 8.86 0.79 -4.60
C SER A 35 7.69 0.56 -5.57
N ASP A 36 6.50 0.32 -5.04
CA ASP A 36 5.29 0.05 -5.82
C ASP A 36 4.89 1.27 -6.67
N LYS A 37 5.08 2.49 -6.13
CA LYS A 37 4.82 3.75 -6.82
C LYS A 37 5.79 3.97 -7.97
N ILE A 38 7.08 3.72 -7.75
CA ILE A 38 8.14 3.85 -8.75
C ILE A 38 7.88 2.87 -9.88
N ILE A 39 7.55 1.61 -9.57
CA ILE A 39 7.21 0.59 -10.56
C ILE A 39 6.00 1.03 -11.38
N GLY A 40 4.93 1.50 -10.72
CA GLY A 40 3.74 2.02 -11.38
C GLY A 40 4.06 3.18 -12.34
N TRP A 41 4.69 4.24 -11.84
CA TRP A 41 5.03 5.43 -12.63
C TRP A 41 6.00 5.12 -13.77
N LEU A 42 6.97 4.24 -13.56
CA LEU A 42 7.90 3.80 -14.58
C LEU A 42 7.17 3.06 -15.71
N TRP A 43 6.26 2.15 -15.35
CA TRP A 43 5.42 1.46 -16.32
C TRP A 43 4.57 2.45 -17.12
N LEU A 44 3.91 3.41 -16.44
CA LEU A 44 3.07 4.42 -17.09
C LEU A 44 3.87 5.30 -18.06
N ALA A 45 5.06 5.76 -17.66
CA ALA A 45 5.94 6.54 -18.52
C ALA A 45 6.36 5.75 -19.78
N MET A 46 6.72 4.46 -19.60
CA MET A 46 7.06 3.58 -20.72
C MET A 46 5.86 3.30 -21.64
N THR A 47 4.66 3.16 -21.08
CA THR A 47 3.41 3.02 -21.84
C THR A 47 3.18 4.24 -22.74
N VAL A 48 3.25 5.45 -22.19
CA VAL A 48 3.10 6.70 -22.96
C VAL A 48 4.17 6.80 -24.05
N PHE A 49 5.43 6.50 -23.71
CA PHE A 49 6.54 6.51 -24.66
C PHE A 49 6.32 5.57 -25.85
N ILE A 50 5.87 4.33 -25.59
CA ILE A 50 5.57 3.35 -26.64
C ILE A 50 4.42 3.79 -27.53
N ILE A 51 3.36 4.35 -26.93
CA ILE A 51 2.20 4.83 -27.67
C ILE A 51 2.62 5.91 -28.66
N ILE A 52 3.37 6.91 -28.23
CA ILE A 52 3.85 8.00 -29.08
C ILE A 52 4.76 7.45 -30.18
N LYS A 53 5.74 6.63 -29.82
CA LYS A 53 6.77 6.12 -30.75
C LYS A 53 6.21 5.17 -31.81
N LEU A 54 5.25 4.32 -31.43
CA LEU A 54 4.70 3.28 -32.29
C LEU A 54 3.26 3.58 -32.76
N TRP A 55 2.82 4.84 -32.68
CA TRP A 55 1.47 5.30 -33.01
C TRP A 55 0.96 4.90 -34.41
N LYS A 56 1.88 4.75 -35.37
CA LYS A 56 1.54 4.34 -36.75
C LYS A 56 1.06 2.88 -36.83
N LYS A 57 1.32 2.04 -35.82
CA LYS A 57 0.91 0.63 -35.79
C LYS A 57 -0.53 0.50 -35.32
N LYS A 58 -1.36 -0.24 -36.07
CA LYS A 58 -2.77 -0.50 -35.71
C LYS A 58 -2.91 -1.12 -34.31
N ALA A 59 -2.06 -2.08 -33.96
CA ALA A 59 -2.07 -2.72 -32.65
C ALA A 59 -1.91 -1.72 -31.48
N VAL A 60 -1.08 -0.69 -31.63
CA VAL A 60 -0.85 0.31 -30.58
C VAL A 60 -2.07 1.22 -30.42
N LYS A 61 -2.78 1.53 -31.51
CA LYS A 61 -4.04 2.29 -31.43
C LYS A 61 -5.13 1.51 -30.71
N VAL A 62 -5.25 0.20 -30.99
CA VAL A 62 -6.18 -0.69 -30.28
C VAL A 62 -5.81 -0.76 -28.80
N TYR A 63 -4.52 -0.94 -28.48
CA TYR A 63 -4.04 -0.96 -27.11
C TYR A 63 -4.33 0.34 -26.36
N PHE A 64 -4.09 1.50 -26.99
CA PHE A 64 -4.44 2.80 -26.42
C PHE A 64 -5.96 2.92 -26.19
N GLY A 65 -6.78 2.50 -27.16
CA GLY A 65 -8.22 2.45 -27.01
C GLY A 65 -8.68 1.58 -25.83
N LEU A 66 -8.03 0.43 -25.61
CA LEU A 66 -8.29 -0.43 -24.46
C LEU A 66 -7.90 0.24 -23.14
N LEU A 67 -6.77 0.95 -23.07
CA LEU A 67 -6.37 1.69 -21.86
C LEU A 67 -7.38 2.79 -21.51
N VAL A 68 -7.77 3.60 -22.50
CA VAL A 68 -8.76 4.66 -22.31
C VAL A 68 -10.12 4.06 -21.93
N GLY A 69 -10.54 3.00 -22.64
CA GLY A 69 -11.77 2.28 -22.35
C GLY A 69 -11.79 1.70 -20.94
N ALA A 70 -10.67 1.13 -20.47
CA ALA A 70 -10.54 0.60 -19.11
C ALA A 70 -10.66 1.71 -18.05
N ILE A 71 -10.08 2.89 -18.29
CA ILE A 71 -10.23 4.04 -17.39
C ILE A 71 -11.70 4.48 -17.33
N ILE A 72 -12.36 4.62 -18.48
CA ILE A 72 -13.79 5.00 -18.53
C ILE A 72 -14.64 3.95 -17.82
N LEU A 73 -14.39 2.66 -18.07
CA LEU A 73 -15.13 1.57 -17.45
C LEU A 73 -14.90 1.53 -15.93
N SER A 74 -13.72 1.91 -15.45
CA SER A 74 -13.39 1.97 -14.02
C SER A 74 -14.19 3.03 -13.24
N ILE A 75 -14.76 4.01 -13.93
CA ILE A 75 -15.60 5.07 -13.35
C ILE A 75 -17.02 4.56 -13.07
N LEU A 76 -17.55 3.67 -13.92
CA LEU A 76 -18.95 3.21 -13.85
C LEU A 76 -19.35 2.56 -12.51
N PRO A 77 -18.56 1.64 -11.92
CA PRO A 77 -18.91 1.04 -10.63
C PRO A 77 -18.58 2.00 -9.47
N MET A 78 -19.41 3.05 -9.34
CA MET A 78 -19.34 4.06 -8.28
C MET A 78 -17.95 4.71 -8.11
N MET A 79 -17.16 4.77 -9.19
CA MET A 79 -15.75 5.20 -9.19
C MET A 79 -14.81 4.41 -8.27
N ILE A 80 -15.24 3.31 -7.66
CA ILE A 80 -14.43 2.56 -6.69
C ILE A 80 -13.13 2.02 -7.33
N PRO A 81 -13.17 1.35 -8.49
CA PRO A 81 -11.96 0.89 -9.17
C PRO A 81 -11.11 2.05 -9.68
N PHE A 82 -11.73 3.14 -10.14
CA PHE A 82 -11.02 4.36 -10.52
C PHE A 82 -10.20 4.92 -9.36
N PHE A 83 -10.80 5.03 -8.18
CA PHE A 83 -10.09 5.45 -6.98
C PHE A 83 -9.02 4.45 -6.52
N GLY A 84 -9.24 3.15 -6.75
CA GLY A 84 -8.20 2.13 -6.56
C GLY A 84 -6.95 2.41 -7.40
N ILE A 85 -7.14 2.74 -8.69
CA ILE A 85 -6.05 3.14 -9.60
C ILE A 85 -5.38 4.42 -9.08
N VAL A 86 -6.16 5.46 -8.75
CA VAL A 86 -5.61 6.72 -8.24
C VAL A 86 -4.80 6.53 -6.95
N ASN A 87 -5.30 5.75 -6.00
CA ASN A 87 -4.57 5.41 -4.77
C ASN A 87 -3.31 4.59 -5.06
N TYR A 88 -3.33 3.71 -6.06
CA TYR A 88 -2.15 2.95 -6.47
C TYR A 88 -1.04 3.87 -6.99
N PHE A 89 -1.36 4.90 -7.78
CA PHE A 89 -0.35 5.83 -8.32
C PHE A 89 0.01 6.99 -7.39
N SER A 90 -0.79 7.26 -6.36
CA SER A 90 -0.57 8.37 -5.43
C SER A 90 -0.17 7.89 -4.04
N THR A 91 0.17 8.84 -3.17
CA THR A 91 0.35 8.63 -1.72
C THR A 91 -0.92 8.94 -0.94
N ILE A 92 -2.07 9.09 -1.61
CA ILE A 92 -3.34 9.41 -0.96
C ILE A 92 -3.68 8.30 0.03
N GLY A 93 -3.99 8.69 1.26
CA GLY A 93 -4.26 7.75 2.33
C GLY A 93 -3.02 7.13 2.98
N SER A 94 -1.80 7.43 2.53
CA SER A 94 -0.58 7.10 3.28
C SER A 94 -0.30 8.23 4.27
N TYR A 95 -0.51 7.96 5.56
CA TYR A 95 -0.38 8.99 6.60
C TYR A 95 1.00 8.95 7.23
N GLN A 96 1.48 7.77 7.60
CA GLN A 96 2.74 7.63 8.32
C GLN A 96 3.34 6.24 8.15
N ARG A 97 4.67 6.18 8.08
CA ARG A 97 5.46 4.94 8.09
C ARG A 97 6.53 5.07 9.16
N ILE A 98 6.64 4.07 10.02
CA ILE A 98 7.60 4.05 11.13
C ILE A 98 8.35 2.73 11.10
N GLN A 99 9.67 2.80 11.00
CA GLN A 99 10.53 1.64 11.16
C GLN A 99 10.62 1.30 12.66
N LEU A 100 10.31 0.06 13.04
CA LEU A 100 10.39 -0.37 14.43
C LEU A 100 11.79 -0.91 14.75
N ASP A 101 12.35 -1.73 13.85
CA ASP A 101 13.70 -2.30 13.88
C ASP A 101 14.12 -2.70 12.44
N ASP A 102 15.14 -3.54 12.27
CA ASP A 102 15.58 -3.97 10.93
C ASP A 102 14.60 -4.92 10.21
N HIS A 103 13.69 -5.56 10.95
CA HIS A 103 12.80 -6.62 10.46
C HIS A 103 11.32 -6.23 10.39
N TYR A 104 10.92 -5.21 11.15
CA TYR A 104 9.52 -4.83 11.36
C TYR A 104 9.31 -3.35 11.13
N ARG A 105 8.16 -3.06 10.54
CA ARG A 105 7.73 -1.71 10.17
C ARG A 105 6.23 -1.59 10.37
N ILE A 106 5.77 -0.40 10.72
CA ILE A 106 4.35 -0.09 10.76
C ILE A 106 4.00 1.02 9.79
N ASP A 107 2.83 0.90 9.19
CA ASP A 107 2.19 1.95 8.39
C ASP A 107 0.84 2.31 8.97
N ARG A 108 0.62 3.61 9.17
CA ARG A 108 -0.71 4.19 9.26
C ARG A 108 -1.16 4.55 7.85
N ASN A 109 -2.06 3.76 7.29
CA ASN A 109 -2.54 3.96 5.92
C ASN A 109 -4.05 3.73 5.78
N ARG A 110 -4.61 4.22 4.67
CA ARG A 110 -5.97 3.99 4.22
C ARG A 110 -5.88 3.19 2.91
N PRO A 111 -5.97 1.86 2.98
CA PRO A 111 -5.68 1.00 1.82
C PRO A 111 -6.72 1.09 0.71
N ASN A 112 -7.93 1.57 1.01
CA ASN A 112 -8.95 1.84 0.00
C ASN A 112 -9.85 2.99 0.45
N VAL A 113 -10.51 3.67 -0.49
CA VAL A 113 -11.35 4.86 -0.25
C VAL A 113 -12.52 4.56 0.69
N LEU A 114 -12.96 3.31 0.81
CA LEU A 114 -14.04 2.96 1.73
C LEU A 114 -13.57 2.60 3.14
N TYR A 115 -12.25 2.46 3.36
CA TYR A 115 -11.71 2.03 4.64
C TYR A 115 -11.45 3.22 5.56
N ASN A 116 -11.60 3.03 6.86
CA ASN A 116 -11.04 3.95 7.85
C ASN A 116 -9.50 3.82 7.88
N PRO A 117 -8.75 4.81 8.41
CA PRO A 117 -7.32 4.66 8.64
C PRO A 117 -7.01 3.42 9.48
N GLN A 118 -5.96 2.69 9.09
CA GLN A 118 -5.56 1.44 9.70
C GLN A 118 -4.08 1.46 10.02
N VAL A 119 -3.69 0.67 11.02
CA VAL A 119 -2.30 0.38 11.34
C VAL A 119 -1.99 -1.01 10.82
N THR A 120 -1.06 -1.07 9.88
CA THR A 120 -0.61 -2.30 9.23
C THR A 120 0.83 -2.56 9.64
N ILE A 121 1.11 -3.77 10.11
CA ILE A 121 2.46 -4.21 10.47
C ILE A 121 3.00 -5.08 9.34
N TYR A 122 4.23 -4.79 8.94
CA TYR A 122 4.99 -5.53 7.94
C TYR A 122 6.22 -6.18 8.56
N ARG A 123 6.51 -7.41 8.13
CA ARG A 123 7.76 -8.15 8.39
C ARG A 123 8.57 -8.17 7.10
N ARG A 124 9.83 -7.75 7.17
CA ARG A 124 10.77 -7.81 6.05
C ARG A 124 11.31 -9.22 5.89
N GLU A 125 11.18 -9.76 4.68
CA GLU A 125 11.67 -11.06 4.26
C GLU A 125 12.56 -10.86 3.02
N GLY A 126 13.77 -10.33 3.24
CA GLY A 126 14.70 -10.00 2.16
C GLY A 126 14.22 -8.81 1.30
N ILE A 127 13.93 -9.07 0.02
CA ILE A 127 13.48 -8.05 -0.95
C ILE A 127 11.96 -7.80 -0.92
N VAL A 128 11.21 -8.57 -0.13
CA VAL A 128 9.77 -8.42 0.04
C VAL A 128 9.42 -8.12 1.50
N GLU A 129 8.28 -7.51 1.70
CA GLU A 129 7.70 -7.22 3.01
C GLU A 129 6.32 -7.89 3.08
N LYS A 130 6.10 -8.73 4.09
CA LYS A 130 4.85 -9.44 4.32
C LYS A 130 4.00 -8.67 5.33
N GLN A 131 2.75 -8.41 5.01
CA GLN A 131 1.78 -7.90 5.97
C GLN A 131 1.38 -9.02 6.95
N ILE A 132 1.62 -8.80 8.23
CA ILE A 132 1.39 -9.79 9.30
C ILE A 132 0.21 -9.45 10.21
N SER A 133 -0.13 -8.16 10.32
CA SER A 133 -1.26 -7.69 11.13
C SER A 133 -1.80 -6.39 10.57
N ARG A 134 -3.11 -6.19 10.71
CA ARG A 134 -3.83 -5.02 10.20
C ARG A 134 -5.05 -4.78 11.07
N ILE A 135 -5.08 -3.62 11.74
CA ILE A 135 -6.19 -3.23 12.62
C ILE A 135 -6.59 -1.78 12.38
N PRO A 136 -7.85 -1.38 12.62
CA PRO A 136 -8.27 0.01 12.60
C PRO A 136 -7.42 0.89 13.54
N TYR A 137 -7.06 2.10 13.08
CA TYR A 137 -6.28 3.02 13.92
C TYR A 137 -7.03 3.43 15.19
N ASN A 138 -8.36 3.51 15.11
CA ASN A 138 -9.20 3.83 16.26
C ASN A 138 -9.02 2.81 17.40
N GLU A 139 -8.81 1.53 17.12
CA GLU A 139 -8.56 0.52 18.16
C GLU A 139 -7.21 0.76 18.87
N VAL A 140 -6.20 1.25 18.14
CA VAL A 140 -4.92 1.66 18.74
C VAL A 140 -5.13 2.87 19.64
N LEU A 141 -5.88 3.87 19.19
CA LEU A 141 -6.19 5.07 19.97
C LEU A 141 -6.95 4.72 21.25
N GLU A 142 -8.00 3.89 21.17
CA GLU A 142 -8.77 3.44 22.33
C GLU A 142 -7.86 2.84 23.41
N LYS A 143 -6.89 2.03 22.98
CA LYS A 143 -5.95 1.37 23.89
C LYS A 143 -4.94 2.34 24.49
N VAL A 144 -4.41 3.27 23.70
CA VAL A 144 -3.44 4.27 24.18
C VAL A 144 -4.10 5.29 25.12
N PHE A 145 -5.32 5.72 24.83
CA PHE A 145 -6.06 6.68 25.63
C PHE A 145 -6.87 6.06 26.77
N GLN A 146 -7.06 4.73 26.76
CA GLN A 146 -7.90 3.97 27.70
C GLN A 146 -9.36 4.47 27.74
N CYS A 147 -9.88 4.89 26.59
CA CYS A 147 -11.24 5.42 26.41
C CYS A 147 -11.88 4.81 25.17
N SER A 148 -13.21 4.88 25.06
CA SER A 148 -13.91 4.38 23.86
C SER A 148 -13.67 5.30 22.66
N SER A 149 -13.74 4.78 21.43
CA SER A 149 -13.55 5.58 20.21
C SER A 149 -14.65 6.61 19.98
N ILE A 150 -15.79 6.46 20.65
CA ILE A 150 -16.90 7.40 20.63
C ILE A 150 -16.56 8.65 21.47
N ASP A 151 -15.83 8.45 22.57
CA ASP A 151 -15.45 9.52 23.51
C ASP A 151 -14.18 10.28 23.09
N LEU A 152 -13.45 9.80 22.09
CA LEU A 152 -12.28 10.49 21.55
C LEU A 152 -12.69 11.80 20.84
N PRO A 153 -12.15 12.96 21.25
CA PRO A 153 -12.25 14.20 20.50
C PRO A 153 -11.92 14.00 19.02
N VAL A 154 -12.61 14.74 18.15
CA VAL A 154 -12.40 14.64 16.69
C VAL A 154 -10.96 14.97 16.28
N ASP A 155 -10.29 15.82 17.06
CA ASP A 155 -8.89 16.18 16.84
C ASP A 155 -7.94 15.00 17.13
N ASP A 156 -8.17 14.29 18.25
CA ASP A 156 -7.37 13.13 18.66
C ASP A 156 -7.43 11.96 17.66
N LYS A 157 -8.50 11.85 16.87
CA LYS A 157 -8.64 10.83 15.80
C LYS A 157 -7.66 11.06 14.64
N LYS A 158 -7.16 12.29 14.48
CA LYS A 158 -6.21 12.66 13.42
C LYS A 158 -4.76 12.57 13.86
N GLU A 159 -4.51 12.53 15.17
CA GLU A 159 -3.17 12.56 15.75
C GLU A 159 -2.23 11.53 15.14
N ASN A 160 -0.98 11.96 14.94
CA ASN A 160 0.08 11.12 14.41
C ASN A 160 0.75 10.32 15.54
N ILE A 161 1.32 9.18 15.18
CA ILE A 161 2.10 8.38 16.13
C ILE A 161 3.45 9.09 16.31
N GLN A 162 3.73 9.61 17.51
CA GLN A 162 4.98 10.34 17.76
C GLN A 162 6.18 9.39 17.80
N ARG A 163 5.99 8.21 18.42
CA ARG A 163 7.00 7.16 18.49
C ARG A 163 6.34 5.80 18.54
N ALA A 164 6.97 4.82 17.91
CA ALA A 164 6.62 3.42 18.08
C ALA A 164 7.90 2.62 18.31
N LYS A 165 7.89 1.71 19.28
CA LYS A 165 9.03 0.85 19.59
C LYS A 165 8.57 -0.60 19.68
N LEU A 166 9.31 -1.51 19.04
CA LEU A 166 9.10 -2.94 19.23
C LEU A 166 9.53 -3.34 20.65
N ILE A 167 8.63 -4.00 21.37
CA ILE A 167 8.90 -4.55 22.71
C ILE A 167 9.11 -6.06 22.62
N MET A 168 8.25 -6.76 21.88
CA MET A 168 8.30 -8.21 21.73
C MET A 168 7.72 -8.64 20.38
N ALA A 169 8.31 -9.65 19.76
CA ALA A 169 7.77 -10.30 18.57
C ALA A 169 7.79 -11.83 18.77
N ASN A 170 6.60 -12.42 18.88
CA ASN A 170 6.39 -13.86 18.95
C ASN A 170 5.65 -14.34 17.69
N LYS A 171 5.49 -15.66 17.53
CA LYS A 171 4.75 -16.25 16.41
C LYS A 171 3.29 -15.78 16.36
N ASP A 172 2.66 -15.59 17.52
CA ASP A 172 1.23 -15.30 17.63
C ASP A 172 0.91 -13.81 17.83
N SER A 173 1.88 -13.04 18.32
CA SER A 173 1.65 -11.64 18.66
C SER A 173 2.90 -10.76 18.59
N ILE A 174 2.69 -9.48 18.31
CA ILE A 174 3.72 -8.45 18.28
C ILE A 174 3.30 -7.32 19.21
N GLY A 175 4.13 -7.08 20.24
CA GLY A 175 3.95 -6.01 21.21
C GLY A 175 4.67 -4.75 20.75
N ILE A 176 3.91 -3.68 20.51
CA ILE A 176 4.44 -2.37 20.12
C ILE A 176 4.07 -1.37 21.21
N GLU A 177 5.06 -0.63 21.70
CA GLU A 177 4.83 0.56 22.51
C GLU A 177 4.54 1.74 21.60
N TYR A 178 3.33 2.28 21.69
CA TYR A 178 2.91 3.49 21.00
C TYR A 178 3.05 4.69 21.92
N GLN A 179 3.58 5.80 21.39
CA GLN A 179 3.53 7.11 22.00
C GLN A 179 2.67 8.04 21.14
N ILE A 180 1.54 8.49 21.67
CA ILE A 180 0.59 9.41 21.03
C ILE A 180 0.22 10.47 22.05
N THR A 181 0.35 11.76 21.71
CA THR A 181 0.06 12.88 22.62
C THR A 181 0.75 12.72 24.00
N ASN A 182 2.03 12.33 24.00
CA ASN A 182 2.83 12.02 25.20
C ASN A 182 2.31 10.89 26.12
N LYS A 183 1.21 10.22 25.78
CA LYS A 183 0.78 8.99 26.44
C LYS A 183 1.49 7.80 25.79
N LYS A 184 1.98 6.88 26.63
CA LYS A 184 2.65 5.65 26.20
C LYS A 184 1.83 4.46 26.61
N GLN A 185 1.63 3.52 25.70
CA GLN A 185 0.98 2.26 25.99
C GLN A 185 1.50 1.15 25.09
N ILE A 186 1.65 -0.04 25.68
CA ILE A 186 1.97 -1.25 24.92
C ILE A 186 0.67 -1.86 24.40
N PHE A 187 0.62 -2.09 23.10
CA PHE A 187 -0.48 -2.79 22.46
C PHE A 187 0.04 -4.03 21.73
N TYR A 188 -0.62 -5.17 21.96
CA TYR A 188 -0.27 -6.45 21.38
C TYR A 188 -1.16 -6.72 20.18
N HIS A 189 -0.55 -6.73 19.00
CA HIS A 189 -1.20 -7.08 17.75
C HIS A 189 -1.15 -8.59 17.55
N LYS A 190 -2.31 -9.20 17.28
CA LYS A 190 -2.35 -10.58 16.84
C LYS A 190 -1.70 -10.71 15.45
N VAL A 191 -0.80 -11.66 15.31
CA VAL A 191 -0.24 -12.07 14.03
C VAL A 191 -1.23 -13.06 13.42
N ASN A 192 -1.80 -12.69 12.28
CA ASN A 192 -2.69 -13.58 11.55
C ASN A 192 -1.95 -13.98 10.27
N GLU A 193 -1.38 -15.20 10.27
CA GLU A 193 -0.76 -15.76 9.07
C GLU A 193 -1.78 -16.44 8.14
N ASN A 194 -2.96 -16.84 8.67
CA ASN A 194 -4.08 -17.40 7.92
C ASN A 194 -5.31 -16.49 8.03
N TRP A 195 -5.75 -15.94 6.90
CA TRP A 195 -6.98 -15.13 6.80
C TRP A 195 -7.98 -15.71 5.79
N PHE A 196 -7.75 -16.95 5.35
CA PHE A 196 -8.62 -17.69 4.44
C PHE A 196 -9.39 -18.81 5.18
N GLU A 197 -9.50 -18.70 6.50
CA GLU A 197 -10.53 -19.42 7.28
C GLU A 197 -11.75 -18.52 7.46
#